data_AF-A0A7Z0LEM5-F1
#
_entry.id   AF-A0A7Z0LEM5-F1
#
_cell.length_a   1.000
_cell.length_b   1.000
_cell.length_c   1.000
_cell.angle_alpha   90.00
_cell.angle_beta   90.00
_cell.angle_gamma   90.00
#
_symmetry.space_group_name_H-M   'P 1'
#
loop_
_entity.id
_entity.type
_entity.pdbx_description
1 polymer ?
#
loop_
_entity_poly.entity_id
_entity_poly.type
_entity_poly.pdbx_seq_one_letter_code
_entity_poly.pdbx_strand_id
1 'polypeptide(L)' 'MKFSKNADSNSLAKKGLSYCDQMFALEKQWEELAPEVRHQKRQEQLRPLMEEFFDWCREQYVLPESKLGRALKYSL' A
#
# COMPACT_ATOMS: atom_id res chain seq x y z
N MET A 1 -26.59 2.47 17.23
CA MET A 1 -25.70 3.66 17.34
C MET A 1 -24.90 3.74 16.06
N LYS A 2 -25.04 4.83 15.29
CA LYS A 2 -24.47 4.97 13.95
C LYS A 2 -22.95 5.17 14.06
N PHE A 3 -22.15 4.34 13.40
CA PHE A 3 -20.72 4.60 13.25
C PHE A 3 -20.54 5.76 12.27
N SER A 4 -20.22 6.94 12.80
CA SER A 4 -19.90 8.12 11.99
C SER A 4 -18.57 7.87 11.29
N LYS A 5 -18.62 7.51 10.00
CA LYS A 5 -17.45 7.59 9.11
C LYS A 5 -17.19 9.06 8.80
N ASN A 6 -16.53 9.75 9.71
CA ASN A 6 -15.82 10.98 9.37
C ASN A 6 -14.54 10.55 8.66
N ALA A 7 -14.68 10.16 7.38
CA ALA A 7 -13.53 10.02 6.51
C ALA A 7 -13.12 11.43 6.12
N ASP A 8 -12.23 12.01 6.92
CA ASP A 8 -11.54 13.23 6.56
C ASP A 8 -11.04 13.07 5.13
N SER A 9 -11.37 14.03 4.27
CA SER A 9 -11.07 14.05 2.84
C SER A 9 -9.55 14.05 2.54
N ASN A 10 -8.74 14.09 3.61
CA ASN A 10 -7.29 14.01 3.69
C ASN A 10 -6.82 12.88 4.65
N SER A 11 -7.60 11.80 4.79
CA SER A 11 -7.26 10.67 5.66
C SER A 11 -6.19 9.76 5.05
N LEU A 12 -5.32 9.21 5.90
CA LEU A 12 -4.33 8.19 5.52
C LEU A 12 -4.97 7.03 4.73
N ALA A 13 -6.23 6.69 5.03
CA ALA A 13 -7.00 5.70 4.30
C ALA A 13 -7.20 6.06 2.83
N LYS A 14 -7.46 7.33 2.49
CA LYS A 14 -7.61 7.78 1.10
C LYS A 14 -6.29 7.74 0.35
N LYS A 15 -5.18 8.07 1.02
CA LYS A 15 -3.83 7.96 0.44
C LYS A 15 -3.48 6.49 0.15
N GLY A 16 -3.76 5.58 1.10
CA GLY A 16 -3.61 4.14 0.89
C GLY A 16 -4.48 3.62 -0.26
N LEU A 17 -5.73 4.05 -0.35
CA LEU A 17 -6.62 3.70 -1.46
C LEU A 17 -6.06 4.18 -2.80
N SER A 18 -5.53 5.41 -2.86
CA SER A 18 -4.91 5.96 -4.08
C SER A 18 -3.73 5.11 -4.57
N TYR A 19 -2.87 4.61 -3.67
CA TYR A 19 -1.78 3.70 -4.06
C TYR A 19 -2.32 2.38 -4.61
N CYS A 20 -3.33 1.79 -3.96
CA CYS A 20 -3.98 0.57 -4.47
C CYS A 20 -4.59 0.82 -5.86
N ASP A 21 -5.33 1.90 -6.04
CA ASP A 21 -5.96 2.26 -7.32
C ASP A 21 -4.91 2.42 -8.43
N GLN A 22 -3.77 3.05 -8.13
CA GLN A 22 -2.65 3.18 -9.06
C GLN A 22 -2.04 1.83 -9.46
N MET A 23 -1.78 0.94 -8.48
CA MET A 23 -1.24 -0.39 -8.74
C MET A 23 -2.19 -1.23 -9.59
N PHE A 24 -3.49 -1.21 -9.29
CA PHE A 24 -4.51 -1.92 -10.06
C PHE A 24 -4.69 -1.35 -11.47
N ALA A 25 -4.62 -0.03 -11.63
CA ALA A 25 -4.67 0.61 -12.95
C ALA A 25 -3.50 0.17 -13.84
N LEU A 26 -2.29 0.06 -13.27
CA LEU A 26 -1.11 -0.43 -13.98
C LEU A 26 -1.25 -1.92 -14.35
N GLU A 27 -1.68 -2.77 -13.43
CA GLU A 27 -1.92 -4.20 -13.72
C GLU A 27 -2.98 -4.39 -14.81
N LYS A 28 -4.05 -3.58 -14.80
CA LYS A 28 -5.07 -3.61 -15.86
C LYS A 28 -4.53 -3.20 -17.22
N GLN A 29 -3.61 -2.24 -17.29
CA GLN A 29 -2.95 -1.86 -18.54
C GLN A 29 -2.06 -2.97 -19.10
N TRP A 30 -1.58 -3.88 -18.25
CA TRP A 30 -0.72 -5.00 -18.66
C TRP A 30 -1.46 -6.33 -18.75
N GLU A 31 -2.78 -6.33 -18.58
CA GLU A 31 -3.61 -7.53 -18.61
C GLU A 31 -3.50 -8.23 -19.97
N GLU A 32 -3.54 -7.48 -21.07
CA GLU A 32 -3.46 -8.00 -22.44
C GLU A 32 -2.01 -8.24 -22.93
N LEU A 33 -1.00 -7.90 -22.13
CA LEU A 33 0.41 -8.11 -22.49
C LEU A 33 0.87 -9.55 -22.26
N ALA A 34 1.93 -9.95 -22.98
CA ALA A 34 2.57 -11.23 -22.75
C ALA A 34 3.11 -11.33 -21.30
N PRO A 35 3.11 -12.52 -20.68
CA PRO A 35 3.55 -12.72 -19.29
C PRO A 35 4.95 -12.18 -19.01
N GLU A 36 5.89 -12.37 -19.95
CA GLU A 36 7.28 -11.87 -19.87
C GLU A 36 7.32 -10.35 -19.74
N VAL A 37 6.57 -9.65 -20.61
CA VAL A 37 6.51 -8.20 -20.66
C VAL A 37 5.81 -7.65 -19.42
N ARG A 38 4.72 -8.31 -18.98
CA ARG A 38 4.03 -7.97 -17.73
C ARG A 38 4.98 -8.09 -16.53
N HIS A 39 5.79 -9.14 -16.48
CA HIS A 39 6.78 -9.31 -15.42
C HIS A 39 7.81 -8.18 -15.46
N GLN A 40 8.36 -7.84 -16.63
CA GLN A 40 9.30 -6.73 -16.77
C GLN A 40 8.67 -5.40 -16.32
N LYS A 41 7.43 -5.11 -16.74
CA LYS A 41 6.70 -3.90 -16.35
C LYS A 41 6.43 -3.83 -14.85
N ARG A 42 6.11 -4.95 -14.20
CA ARG A 42 6.05 -5.03 -12.73
C ARG A 42 7.38 -4.65 -12.10
N GLN A 43 8.47 -5.19 -12.61
CA GLN A 43 9.81 -4.91 -12.08
C GLN A 43 10.23 -3.45 -12.28
N GLU A 44 9.89 -2.84 -13.42
CA GLU A 44 10.27 -1.46 -13.76
C GLU A 44 9.37 -0.40 -13.09
N GLN A 45 8.05 -0.61 -13.07
CA GLN A 45 7.08 0.41 -12.67
C GLN A 45 6.34 0.06 -11.39
N LEU A 46 5.95 -1.20 -11.20
CA LEU A 46 5.21 -1.59 -9.99
C LEU A 46 6.13 -1.66 -8.77
N ARG A 47 7.36 -2.15 -8.93
CA ARG A 47 8.34 -2.30 -7.84
C ARG A 47 8.63 -0.97 -7.11
N PRO A 48 9.03 0.13 -7.77
CA PRO A 48 9.27 1.39 -7.07
C PRO A 48 8.00 1.95 -6.42
N LEU A 49 6.83 1.79 -7.05
CA LEU A 49 5.55 2.21 -6.45
C LEU A 49 5.20 1.40 -5.19
N MET A 50 5.50 0.09 -5.19
CA MET A 50 5.32 -0.77 -4.04
C MET A 50 6.27 -0.38 -2.91
N GLU A 51 7.54 -0.11 -3.23
CA GLU A 51 8.54 0.36 -2.27
C GLU A 51 8.11 1.68 -1.61
N GLU A 52 7.67 2.67 -2.40
CA GLU A 52 7.16 3.95 -1.90
C GLU A 52 5.95 3.74 -0.97
N PHE A 53 5.02 2.86 -1.36
CA PHE A 53 3.88 2.50 -0.53
C PHE A 53 4.32 1.87 0.80
N PHE A 54 5.31 0.97 0.78
CA PHE A 54 5.83 0.33 1.99
C PHE A 54 6.60 1.30 2.88
N ASP A 55 7.38 2.23 2.31
CA ASP A 55 8.04 3.29 3.07
C ASP A 55 7.03 4.21 3.73
N TRP A 56 6.02 4.66 2.98
CA TRP A 56 4.93 5.43 3.54
C TRP A 56 4.19 4.68 4.66
N CYS A 57 3.93 3.38 4.49
CA CYS A 57 3.35 2.52 5.54
C CYS A 57 4.25 2.43 6.77
N ARG A 58 5.56 2.27 6.58
CA ARG A 58 6.55 2.25 7.66
C ARG A 58 6.54 3.55 8.44
N GLU A 59 6.50 4.71 7.75
CA GLU A 59 6.39 6.03 8.38
C GLU A 59 5.13 6.16 9.25
N GLN A 60 4.00 5.59 8.82
CA GLN A 60 2.77 5.57 9.63
C GLN A 60 2.87 4.61 10.83
N TYR A 61 3.72 3.57 10.71
CA TYR A 61 3.93 2.57 11.75
C TYR A 61 4.91 3.01 12.84
N VAL A 62 5.71 4.07 12.63
CA VAL A 62 6.65 4.63 13.63
C VAL A 62 5.95 5.39 14.77
N LEU A 63 4.64 5.17 14.99
CA LEU A 63 3.98 5.54 16.26
C LEU A 63 4.23 4.40 17.28
N PRO A 64 5.20 4.54 18.23
CA PRO A 64 5.81 3.41 18.95
C PRO A 64 4.91 2.72 19.99
N GLU A 65 3.65 3.10 20.14
CA GLU A 65 2.71 2.51 21.11
C GLU A 65 1.67 1.57 20.50
N SER A 66 1.87 1.14 19.25
CA SER A 66 0.99 0.17 18.61
C SER A 66 1.22 -1.25 19.16
N LYS A 67 0.13 -2.01 19.41
CA LYS A 67 0.11 -3.42 19.86
C LYS A 67 1.00 -4.36 19.05
N LEU A 68 1.35 -3.94 17.85
CA LEU A 68 2.11 -4.67 16.86
C LEU A 68 3.63 -4.64 17.17
N GLY A 69 4.13 -3.56 17.79
CA GLY A 69 5.48 -3.52 18.36
C GLY A 69 5.66 -4.46 19.56
N ARG A 70 4.60 -4.70 20.34
CA ARG A 70 4.60 -5.72 21.41
C ARG A 70 4.59 -7.14 20.84
N ALA A 71 3.87 -7.39 19.74
CA ALA A 71 3.81 -8.71 19.13
C ALA A 71 5.18 -9.17 18.60
N LEU A 72 5.94 -8.28 17.97
CA LEU A 72 7.29 -8.60 17.48
C LEU A 72 8.30 -8.87 18.62
N LYS A 73 8.16 -8.22 19.77
CA LYS A 73 9.02 -8.45 20.94
C LYS A 73 8.86 -9.85 21.56
N TYR A 74 7.71 -10.48 21.42
CA TYR A 74 7.47 -11.85 21.93
C TYR A 74 7.84 -12.95 20.92
N SER A 75 8.18 -12.57 19.67
CA SER A 75 8.54 -13.52 18.62
C SER A 75 10.06 -13.72 18.46
N LEU A 76 10.86 -13.00 19.25
CA LEU A 76 12.31 -13.21 19.44
C LEU A 76 12.54 -13.87 20.79
#